data_AF-A0A2E0XYA5-F1
#
_entry.id   AF-A0A2E0XYA5-F1
#
_cell.length_a   1.000
_cell.length_b   1.000
_cell.length_c   1.000
_cell.angle_alpha   90.00
_cell.angle_beta   90.00
_cell.angle_gamma   90.00
#
_symmetry.space_group_name_H-M   'P 1'
#
loop_
_entity.id
_entity.type
_entity.pdbx_description
1 polymer ?
#
loop_
_entity_poly.entity_id
_entity_poly.type
_entity_poly.pdbx_seq_one_letter_code
_entity_poly.pdbx_strand_id
1 'polypeptide(L)'
;MIDVVRTDIEETVDIPVGFSPMVFFTTFDEFALKMEATYWQVTTNYQQIRERPQEFDLSILKRFNQTGLEFAFPTVTIVGEPADDPPPPSATVDSPN
;
A
#
# COMPACT_ATOMS: atom_id res chain seq x y z
N MET A 1 11.29 -5.88 -3.53
CA MET A 1 10.46 -5.08 -2.60
C MET A 1 10.79 -5.42 -1.15
N ILE A 2 10.60 -6.67 -0.70
CA ILE A 2 10.98 -7.11 0.65
C ILE A 2 12.47 -6.88 0.94
N ASP A 3 13.36 -7.21 -0.01
CA ASP A 3 14.79 -7.00 0.17
C ASP A 3 15.16 -5.51 0.28
N VAL A 4 14.44 -4.64 -0.44
CA VAL A 4 14.64 -3.20 -0.35
C VAL A 4 14.31 -2.69 1.04
N VAL A 5 13.18 -3.13 1.61
CA VAL A 5 12.80 -2.79 3.00
C VAL A 5 13.84 -3.32 3.98
N ARG A 6 14.29 -4.57 3.82
CA ARG A 6 15.29 -5.18 4.70
C ARG A 6 16.61 -4.38 4.68
N THR A 7 17.13 -4.10 3.49
CA THR A 7 18.36 -3.32 3.31
C THR A 7 18.22 -1.92 3.89
N ASP A 8 17.08 -1.26 3.69
CA ASP A 8 16.88 0.10 4.21
C ASP A 8 16.83 0.13 5.75
N ILE A 9 16.26 -0.89 6.40
CA ILE A 9 16.30 -1.03 7.86
C ILE A 9 17.75 -1.21 8.35
N GLU A 10 18.54 -2.04 7.67
CA GLU A 10 19.96 -2.28 8.01
C GLU A 10 20.83 -1.03 7.79
N GLU A 11 20.45 -0.14 6.86
CA GLU A 11 21.16 1.12 6.57
C GLU A 11 20.79 2.25 7.55
N THR A 12 19.54 2.31 8.00
CA THR A 12 18.99 3.45 8.76
C THR A 12 18.85 3.20 10.27
N VAL A 13 18.74 1.93 10.69
CA VAL A 13 18.54 1.55 12.08
C VAL A 13 19.75 0.81 12.62
N ASP A 14 20.18 1.18 13.83
CA ASP A 14 21.26 0.49 14.54
C ASP A 14 20.75 -0.81 15.19
N ILE A 15 20.93 -1.92 14.47
CA ILE A 15 20.45 -3.25 14.87
C ILE A 15 21.49 -3.92 15.78
N PRO A 16 21.10 -4.45 16.95
CA PRO A 16 22.04 -5.10 17.85
C PRO A 16 22.63 -6.37 17.25
N VAL A 17 23.87 -6.68 17.63
CA VAL A 17 24.56 -7.90 17.21
C VAL A 17 23.74 -9.14 17.56
N GLY A 18 23.54 -10.02 16.58
CA GLY A 18 22.77 -11.27 16.74
C GLY A 18 21.27 -11.12 16.46
N PHE A 19 20.79 -9.93 16.13
CA PHE A 19 19.42 -9.70 15.67
C PHE A 19 19.41 -9.41 14.18
N SER A 20 18.35 -9.82 13.49
CA SER A 20 18.17 -9.57 12.05
C SER A 20 16.73 -9.15 11.79
N PRO A 21 16.50 -8.10 10.99
CA PRO A 21 15.17 -7.60 10.73
C PRO A 21 14.34 -8.64 9.98
N MET A 22 13.08 -8.76 10.37
CA MET A 22 12.11 -9.68 9.80
C MET A 22 11.16 -8.88 8.92
N VAL A 23 11.13 -9.20 7.63
CA VAL A 23 10.23 -8.54 6.67
C VAL A 23 9.51 -9.60 5.86
N PHE A 24 8.18 -9.60 5.93
CA PHE A 24 7.34 -10.60 5.28
C PHE A 24 6.13 -9.95 4.62
N PHE A 25 5.70 -10.51 3.49
CA PHE A 25 4.33 -10.34 3.02
C PHE A 25 3.41 -11.14 3.95
N THR A 26 2.36 -10.51 4.46
CA THR A 26 1.48 -11.12 5.46
C THR A 26 0.14 -11.54 4.84
N THR A 27 -0.58 -10.60 4.25
CA THR A 27 -1.94 -10.84 3.75
C THR A 27 -2.31 -9.98 2.55
N PHE A 28 -3.21 -10.52 1.74
CA PHE A 28 -4.03 -9.74 0.82
C PHE A 28 -5.15 -9.10 1.64
N ASP A 29 -5.05 -7.79 1.87
CA ASP A 29 -6.05 -7.01 2.60
C ASP A 29 -7.09 -6.44 1.63
N GLU A 30 -8.20 -5.88 2.15
CA GLU A 30 -9.35 -5.45 1.35
C GLU A 30 -8.99 -4.44 0.25
N PHE A 31 -7.96 -3.62 0.46
CA PHE A 31 -7.51 -2.57 -0.44
C PHE A 31 -5.97 -2.50 -0.59
N ALA A 32 -5.22 -3.46 -0.02
CA ALA A 32 -3.77 -3.39 0.03
C ALA A 32 -3.08 -4.77 0.05
N LEU A 33 -1.86 -4.83 -0.47
CA LEU A 33 -0.92 -5.93 -0.18
C LEU A 33 -0.16 -5.60 1.09
N LYS A 34 -0.46 -6.32 2.18
CA LYS A 34 0.12 -6.01 3.48
C LYS A 34 1.49 -6.65 3.65
N MET A 35 2.43 -5.85 4.13
CA MET A 35 3.74 -6.30 4.58
C MET A 35 3.93 -5.93 6.04
N GLU A 36 4.71 -6.74 6.75
CA GLU A 36 5.12 -6.48 8.11
C GLU A 36 6.65 -6.46 8.19
N ALA A 37 7.18 -5.43 8.85
CA ALA A 37 8.60 -5.29 9.14
C ALA A 37 8.78 -5.16 10.66
N THR A 38 9.53 -6.09 11.25
CA THR A 38 9.88 -6.10 12.67
C THR A 38 11.39 -6.05 12.82
N TYR A 39 11.88 -5.11 13.64
CA TYR A 39 13.30 -4.93 13.90
C TYR A 39 13.55 -4.46 15.33
N TRP A 40 14.81 -4.50 15.74
CA TRP A 40 15.27 -4.10 17.07
C TRP A 40 16.20 -2.91 16.97
N GLN A 41 16.09 -2.00 17.94
CA GLN A 41 17.06 -0.94 18.17
C GLN A 41 17.49 -0.96 19.63
N VAL A 42 18.78 -0.83 19.91
CA VAL A 42 19.28 -0.72 21.29
C VAL A 42 19.75 0.71 21.53
N THR A 43 18.87 1.49 22.16
CA THR A 43 19.19 2.83 22.62
C THR A 43 18.36 3.19 23.84
N THR A 44 18.96 3.94 24.76
CA THR A 44 18.25 4.58 25.89
C THR A 44 17.91 6.04 25.59
N ASN A 45 18.37 6.57 24.44
CA ASN A 45 18.12 7.94 24.03
C ASN A 45 16.76 8.04 23.34
N TYR A 46 15.82 8.74 24.00
CA TYR A 46 14.47 8.93 23.49
C TYR A 46 14.39 9.60 22.11
N GLN A 47 15.29 10.55 21.80
CA GLN A 47 15.31 11.18 20.48
C GLN A 47 15.65 10.16 19.39
N GLN A 48 16.67 9.34 19.62
CA GLN A 48 17.07 8.29 18.67
C GLN A 48 15.98 7.23 18.47
N ILE A 49 15.21 6.90 19.52
CA ILE A 49 14.08 5.98 19.43
C ILE A 49 13.05 6.46 18.40
N ARG A 50 12.91 7.78 18.21
CA ARG A 50 11.93 8.41 17.32
C ARG A 50 12.51 8.75 15.94
N GLU A 51 13.75 9.23 15.90
CA GLU A 51 14.38 9.70 14.67
C GLU A 51 14.75 8.56 13.72
N ARG A 52 15.24 7.42 14.23
CA ARG A 52 15.64 6.30 13.36
C ARG A 52 14.46 5.65 12.62
N PRO A 53 13.33 5.32 13.28
CA PRO A 53 12.15 4.86 12.54
C PRO A 53 11.62 5.90 11.55
N GLN A 54 11.66 7.18 11.92
CA GLN A 54 11.24 8.27 11.02
C GLN A 54 12.11 8.35 9.75
N GLU A 55 13.43 8.17 9.90
CA GLU A 55 14.36 8.16 8.78
C GLU A 55 14.10 6.97 7.84
N PHE A 56 13.90 5.78 8.41
CA PHE A 56 13.47 4.59 7.68
C PHE A 56 12.15 4.81 6.93
N ASP A 57 11.10 5.29 7.61
CA ASP A 57 9.76 5.49 7.03
C ASP A 57 9.78 6.50 5.86
N LEU A 58 10.61 7.55 5.94
CA LEU A 58 10.77 8.51 4.85
C LEU A 58 11.62 7.96 3.70
N SER A 59 12.66 7.19 4.02
CA SER A 59 13.52 6.55 3.01
C SER A 59 12.72 5.55 2.19
N ILE A 60 11.93 4.69 2.82
CA ILE A 60 11.12 3.69 2.11
C ILE A 60 10.06 4.35 1.24
N LEU A 61 9.40 5.40 1.73
CA LEU A 61 8.45 6.20 0.93
C LEU A 61 9.11 6.75 -0.33
N LYS A 62 10.30 7.35 -0.19
CA LYS A 62 11.04 7.91 -1.32
C LYS A 62 11.43 6.83 -2.34
N ARG A 63 11.98 5.70 -1.88
CA ARG A 63 12.40 4.59 -2.75
C ARG A 63 11.22 3.97 -3.48
N PHE A 64 10.09 3.77 -2.81
CA PHE A 64 8.89 3.21 -3.43
C PHE A 64 8.35 4.13 -4.53
N ASN A 65 8.19 5.43 -4.22
CA ASN A 65 7.74 6.41 -5.19
C ASN A 65 8.65 6.48 -6.44
N GLN A 66 9.97 6.35 -6.27
CA GLN A 66 10.92 6.31 -7.39
C GLN A 66 10.76 5.09 -8.31
N THR A 67 10.20 4.00 -7.78
CA THR A 67 9.94 2.75 -8.52
C THR A 67 8.51 2.64 -9.04
N GLY A 68 7.67 3.66 -8.84
CA GLY A 68 6.24 3.64 -9.19
C GLY A 68 5.38 2.82 -8.25
N LEU A 69 5.87 2.50 -7.05
CA LEU A 69 5.09 1.88 -5.98
C LEU A 69 4.49 2.97 -5.11
N GLU A 70 3.19 2.88 -4.87
CA GLU A 70 2.43 3.82 -4.04
C GLU A 70 1.88 3.09 -2.81
N PHE A 71 1.75 3.83 -1.70
CA PHE A 71 1.02 3.32 -0.53
C PHE A 71 -0.47 3.23 -0.85
N ALA A 72 -1.09 2.13 -0.43
CA ALA A 72 -2.50 1.90 -0.66
C ALA A 72 -3.38 2.77 0.26
N PHE A 73 -4.29 3.52 -0.35
CA PHE A 73 -5.41 4.14 0.34
C PHE A 73 -6.64 3.20 0.27
N PRO A 74 -7.61 3.34 1.18
CA PRO A 74 -8.89 2.66 1.05
C PRO A 74 -9.49 2.92 -0.33
N THR A 75 -9.79 1.84 -1.05
CA THR A 75 -10.31 1.92 -2.42
C THR A 75 -11.74 1.41 -2.45
N VAL A 76 -12.59 2.08 -3.24
CA VAL A 76 -13.98 1.68 -3.46
C VAL A 76 -14.25 1.57 -4.95
N THR A 77 -15.04 0.56 -5.34
CA THR A 77 -15.56 0.46 -6.70
C THR A 77 -16.96 1.04 -6.72
N ILE A 78 -17.18 2.06 -7.55
CA ILE A 78 -18.49 2.70 -7.72
C ILE A 78 -19.16 2.08 -8.94
N VAL A 79 -20.31 1.43 -8.73
CA VAL A 79 -21.17 0.91 -9.81
C VAL A 79 -22.24 1.97 -10.09
N GLY A 80 -22.17 2.59 -11.25
CA GLY A 80 -23.22 3.51 -11.72
C GLY A 80 -24.39 2.76 -12.35
N GLU A 81 -25.57 3.38 -12.37
CA GLU A 81 -26.66 2.91 -13.22
C GLU A 81 -26.21 3.02 -14.69
N PRO A 82 -26.54 2.02 -15.54
CA PRO A 82 -26.36 2.19 -16.98
C PRO A 82 -27.15 3.44 -17.38
N ALA A 83 -26.51 4.34 -18.15
CA ALA A 83 -27.20 5.50 -18.71
C ALA A 83 -28.48 4.99 -19.38
N ASP A 84 -29.64 5.56 -19.00
CA ASP A 84 -30.96 5.17 -19.51
C ASP A 84 -30.86 4.88 -21.00
N ASP A 85 -30.89 3.60 -21.39
CA ASP A 85 -30.98 3.24 -22.79
C ASP A 85 -32.26 3.90 -23.31
N PRO A 86 -32.19 4.70 -24.40
CA PRO A 86 -33.36 5.37 -24.91
C PRO A 86 -34.44 4.32 -25.18
N PRO A 87 -35.70 4.57 -24.76
CA PRO A 87 -36.75 3.59 -24.89
C PRO A 87 -36.84 3.13 -26.36
N PRO A 88 -37.01 1.81 -26.61
CA PRO A 88 -37.08 1.30 -27.97
C PRO A 88 -38.17 2.06 -28.74
N PRO A 89 -37.94 2.43 -30.01
CA PRO A 89 -38.89 3.21 -30.77
C PRO A 89 -40.25 2.50 -30.74
N SER A 90 -41.29 3.21 -30.30
CA SER A 90 -42.65 2.70 -30.24
C SER A 90 -43.00 2.06 -31.58
N ALA A 91 -43.19 0.74 -31.58
CA ALA A 91 -43.69 0.05 -32.75
C ALA A 91 -45.10 0.57 -33.03
N THR A 92 -45.24 1.42 -34.05
CA THR A 92 -46.53 1.72 -34.66
C THR A 92 -47.09 0.39 -35.15
N VAL A 93 -47.97 -0.22 -34.36
CA VAL A 93 -48.79 -1.33 -34.80
C VAL A 93 -49.77 -0.74 -35.81
N ASP A 94 -49.35 -0.72 -37.07
CA ASP A 94 -50.24 -0.51 -38.21
C ASP A 94 -51.28 -1.64 -38.14
N SER A 95 -52.49 -1.29 -37.73
CA SER A 95 -53.60 -2.23 -37.68
C SER A 95 -54.14 -2.37 -39.09
N PRO A 96 -54.10 -3.56 -39.72
CA PRO A 96 -54.72 -3.74 -41.01
C PRO A 96 -56.25 -3.71 -40.86
N ASN A 97 -56.82 -2.86 -41.71
CA ASN A 97 -58.24 -2.57 -41.96
C ASN A 97 -59.16 -3.80 -42.03
#